data_AF-W7UVA1-F1
#
_entry.id   AF-W7UVA1-F1
#
_cell.length_a   1.000
_cell.length_b   1.000
_cell.length_c   1.000
_cell.angle_alpha   90.00
_cell.angle_beta   90.00
_cell.angle_gamma   90.00
#
_symmetry.space_group_name_H-M   'P 1'
#
loop_
_entity.id
_entity.type
_entity.pdbx_description
1 polymer ?
#
loop_
_entity_poly.entity_id
_entity_poly.type
_entity_poly.pdbx_seq_one_letter_code
_entity_poly.pdbx_strand_id
1 'polypeptide(L)'
;MISIKQEDFAENYELFAKLCDITSEPLKLVNANCKDMIVMTADAFQRRKKKLDLREKMLAADGDEELSTESTDFNKLRRIINELSKNEE
;
A
#
# COMPACT_ATOMS: atom_id res chain seq x y z
N MET A 1 16.38 -3.33 -3.43
CA MET A 1 16.51 -3.67 -1.99
C MET A 1 17.77 -4.48 -1.81
N ILE A 2 18.72 -3.95 -1.03
CA ILE A 2 20.06 -4.53 -0.85
C ILE A 2 20.03 -5.41 0.41
N SER A 3 20.65 -6.59 0.33
CA SER A 3 20.77 -7.52 1.46
C SER A 3 22.23 -7.58 1.93
N ILE A 4 22.45 -7.44 3.24
CA ILE A 4 23.77 -7.38 3.87
C ILE A 4 23.77 -8.32 5.07
N LYS A 5 24.92 -8.94 5.40
CA LYS A 5 25.03 -9.72 6.63
C LYS A 5 25.04 -8.80 7.84
N GLN A 6 24.45 -9.24 8.95
CA GLN A 6 24.43 -8.44 10.17
C GLN A 6 25.84 -8.11 10.70
N GLU A 7 26.79 -9.03 10.54
CA GLU A 7 28.20 -8.86 10.93
C GLU A 7 28.85 -7.70 10.17
N ASP A 8 28.78 -7.74 8.83
CA ASP A 8 29.30 -6.69 7.95
C ASP A 8 28.69 -5.31 8.25
N PHE A 9 27.40 -5.28 8.60
CA PHE A 9 26.69 -4.05 8.97
C PHE A 9 27.19 -3.47 10.31
N ALA A 10 27.46 -4.33 11.30
CA ALA A 10 27.97 -3.88 12.59
C ALA A 10 29.38 -3.30 12.48
N GLU A 11 30.24 -3.90 11.65
CA GLU A 11 31.59 -3.41 11.40
C GLU A 11 31.60 -2.06 10.66
N ASN A 12 30.63 -1.83 9.77
CA ASN A 12 30.60 -0.65 8.89
C ASN A 12 29.33 0.19 9.07
N TYR A 13 28.83 0.30 10.29
CA TYR A 13 27.55 0.94 10.60
C TYR A 13 27.39 2.31 9.96
N GLU A 14 28.40 3.17 10.08
CA GLU A 14 28.31 4.55 9.64
C GLU A 14 28.23 4.70 8.11
N LEU A 15 28.90 3.81 7.37
CA LEU A 15 28.80 3.75 5.91
C LEU A 15 27.38 3.40 5.49
N PHE A 16 26.80 2.37 6.10
CA PHE A 16 25.46 1.91 5.76
C PHE A 16 24.37 2.87 6.24
N ALA A 17 24.58 3.55 7.37
CA ALA A 17 23.68 4.61 7.84
C ALA A 17 23.64 5.78 6.84
N LYS A 18 24.82 6.25 6.38
CA LYS A 18 24.90 7.29 5.33
C LYS A 18 24.29 6.83 4.01
N LEU A 19 24.49 5.56 3.64
CA LEU A 19 23.90 5.00 2.44
C LEU A 19 22.37 4.95 2.51
N CYS A 20 21.80 4.54 3.65
CA CYS A 20 20.36 4.61 3.91
C CYS A 20 19.81 6.03 3.79
N ASP A 21 20.56 7.03 4.27
CA ASP A 21 20.14 8.43 4.23
C ASP A 21 20.14 9.00 2.81
N ILE A 22 21.24 8.81 2.09
CA ILE A 22 21.42 9.30 0.71
C ILE A 22 20.44 8.61 -0.25
N THR A 23 20.30 7.30 -0.15
CA THR A 23 19.48 6.53 -1.11
C THR A 23 18.00 6.52 -0.72
N SER A 24 17.67 6.75 0.55
CA SER A 24 16.32 6.50 1.10
C SER A 24 15.78 5.08 0.82
N GLU A 25 16.68 4.16 0.46
CA GLU A 25 16.37 2.76 0.22
C GLU A 25 16.60 1.93 1.48
N PRO A 26 15.68 0.99 1.80
CA PRO A 26 15.83 0.12 2.95
C PRO A 26 16.88 -0.96 2.70
N LEU A 27 17.65 -1.28 3.74
CA LEU A 27 18.60 -2.38 3.77
C LEU A 27 18.01 -3.56 4.52
N LYS A 28 18.16 -4.76 3.96
CA LYS A 28 17.80 -6.02 4.61
C LYS A 28 19.04 -6.61 5.28
N LEU A 29 19.00 -6.76 6.60
CA LEU A 29 20.01 -7.48 7.35
C LEU A 29 19.61 -8.95 7.44
N VAL A 30 20.49 -9.80 6.89
CA VAL A 30 20.35 -11.24 6.92
C VAL A 30 21.26 -11.78 8.02
N ASN A 31 20.69 -12.55 8.93
CA ASN A 31 21.42 -13.25 9.97
C ASN A 31 21.13 -14.75 9.85
N ALA A 32 22.17 -15.58 9.92
CA ALA A 32 22.05 -17.04 9.82
C ALA A 32 21.27 -17.64 11.00
N ASN A 33 21.26 -16.98 12.16
CA ASN A 33 20.73 -17.52 13.41
C ASN A 33 19.46 -16.81 13.92
N CYS A 34 19.00 -15.72 13.28
CA CYS A 34 17.76 -15.06 13.67
C CYS A 34 17.17 -14.13 12.60
N LYS A 35 15.90 -13.77 12.84
CA LYS A 35 14.96 -12.99 12.02
C LYS A 35 15.62 -11.93 11.12
N ASP A 36 15.24 -11.94 9.85
CA ASP A 36 15.55 -10.87 8.92
C ASP A 36 15.10 -9.51 9.47
N MET A 37 16.01 -8.54 9.50
CA MET A 37 15.74 -7.18 9.97
C MET A 37 15.81 -6.20 8.80
N ILE A 38 14.99 -5.14 8.83
CA ILE A 38 15.05 -4.06 7.85
C ILE A 38 15.53 -2.79 8.55
N VAL A 39 16.53 -2.14 7.97
CA VAL A 39 17.05 -0.84 8.42
C VAL A 39 16.68 0.21 7.39
N MET A 40 16.11 1.32 7.85
CA MET A 40 15.81 2.51 7.04
C MET A 40 15.75 3.76 7.92
N THR A 41 15.85 4.94 7.32
CA THR A 41 15.67 6.20 8.05
C THR A 41 14.21 6.39 8.47
N ALA A 42 14.01 7.10 9.58
CA ALA A 42 12.67 7.40 10.10
C ALA A 42 11.81 8.15 9.06
N ASP A 43 12.40 9.09 8.32
CA ASP A 43 11.72 9.86 7.29
C ASP A 43 11.29 8.98 6.11
N ALA A 44 12.16 8.07 5.65
CA ALA A 44 11.82 7.14 4.58
C ALA A 44 10.67 6.20 4.99
N PHE A 45 10.65 5.78 6.26
CA PHE A 45 9.53 5.01 6.81
C PHE A 45 8.23 5.80 6.81
N GLN A 46 8.23 7.03 7.33
CA GLN A 46 7.03 7.88 7.37
C GLN A 46 6.49 8.18 5.97
N ARG A 47 7.36 8.47 5.00
CA ARG A 47 6.97 8.70 3.60
C ARG A 47 6.31 7.46 2.99
N ARG A 48 6.89 6.27 3.20
CA ARG A 48 6.29 5.01 2.73
C ARG A 48 4.94 4.74 3.40
N LYS A 49 4.82 4.96 4.72
CA LYS A 49 3.56 4.78 5.44
C LYS A 49 2.45 5.70 4.93
N LYS A 50 2.74 6.99 4.72
CA LYS A 50 1.78 7.95 4.16
C LYS A 50 1.36 7.57 2.73
N LYS A 51 2.31 7.13 1.91
CA LYS A 51 2.02 6.68 0.54
C LYS A 51 1.15 5.42 0.53
N LEU A 52 1.39 4.49 1.46
CA LEU A 52 0.58 3.29 1.60
C LEU A 52 -0.85 3.62 2.01
N ASP A 53 -1.02 4.44 3.06
CA ASP A 53 -2.34 4.91 3.53
C ASP A 53 -3.12 5.64 2.42
N LEU A 54 -2.45 6.51 1.65
CA LEU A 54 -3.09 7.19 0.52
C LEU A 54 -3.52 6.21 -0.58
N ARG A 55 -2.69 5.21 -0.87
CA ARG A 55 -3.01 4.17 -1.87
C ARG A 55 -4.20 3.33 -1.42
N GLU A 56 -4.25 2.93 -0.15
CA GLU A 56 -5.38 2.18 0.41
C GLU A 56 -6.68 2.99 0.33
N LYS A 57 -6.63 4.29 0.63
CA LYS A 57 -7.78 5.19 0.49
C LYS A 57 -8.26 5.34 -0.96
N MET A 58 -7.33 5.46 -1.92
CA MET A 58 -7.69 5.53 -3.34
C MET A 58 -8.35 4.23 -3.80
N LEU A 59 -7.79 3.08 -3.43
CA LEU A 59 -8.37 1.77 -3.76
C LEU A 59 -9.76 1.58 -3.16
N ALA A 60 -10.00 2.09 -1.94
CA ALA A 60 -11.32 2.03 -1.32
C ALA A 60 -12.33 2.94 -2.06
N ALA A 61 -11.93 4.15 -2.43
CA ALA A 61 -12.78 5.07 -3.19
C ALA A 61 -13.12 4.51 -4.59
N ASP A 62 -12.13 3.96 -5.30
CA ASP A 62 -12.35 3.34 -6.62
C ASP A 62 -13.25 2.10 -6.51
N GLY A 63 -13.08 1.27 -5.48
CA GLY A 63 -13.92 0.09 -5.24
C GLY A 63 -15.36 0.46 -4.84
N ASP A 64 -15.55 1.53 -4.06
CA ASP A 64 -16.89 2.04 -3.75
C ASP A 64 -17.56 2.67 -4.99
N GLU A 65 -16.80 3.30 -5.90
CA GLU A 65 -17.32 3.81 -7.17
C GLU A 65 -17.75 2.67 -8.11
N GLU A 66 -16.96 1.60 -8.24
CA GLU A 66 -17.33 0.41 -9.04
C GLU A 66 -18.60 -0.28 -8.47
N LEU A 67 -18.75 -0.35 -7.14
CA LEU A 67 -19.96 -0.88 -6.51
C LEU A 67 -21.17 0.07 -6.64
N SER A 68 -20.93 1.39 -6.70
CA SER A 68 -21.97 2.40 -6.88
C SER A 68 -22.48 2.52 -8.32
N THR A 69 -21.62 2.25 -9.32
CA THR A 69 -21.98 2.37 -10.73
C THR A 69 -22.79 1.18 -11.23
N GLU A 70 -22.45 -0.06 -10.81
CA GLU A 70 -23.31 -1.22 -11.06
C GLU A 70 -24.69 -1.07 -10.40
N SER A 71 -24.74 -0.53 -9.18
CA SER A 71 -26.00 -0.32 -8.48
C SER A 71 -26.84 0.83 -9.05
N THR A 72 -26.25 1.87 -9.64
CA THR A 72 -27.03 2.97 -10.22
C THR A 72 -27.77 2.52 -11.48
N ASP A 73 -27.15 1.68 -12.32
CA ASP A 73 -27.77 1.19 -13.55
C ASP A 73 -28.80 0.10 -13.26
N PHE A 74 -28.49 -0.85 -12.37
CA PHE A 74 -29.47 -1.84 -11.90
C PHE A 74 -30.65 -1.21 -11.15
N ASN A 75 -30.42 -0.19 -10.31
CA ASN A 75 -31.52 0.50 -9.63
C ASN A 75 -32.38 1.32 -10.59
N LYS A 76 -31.78 1.95 -11.61
CA LYS A 76 -32.54 2.62 -12.68
C LYS A 76 -33.39 1.62 -13.47
N LEU A 77 -32.81 0.50 -13.90
CA LEU A 77 -33.53 -0.56 -14.60
C LEU A 77 -34.68 -1.12 -13.75
N ARG A 78 -34.42 -1.40 -12.47
CA ARG A 78 -35.44 -1.88 -11.53
C ARG A 78 -36.58 -0.89 -11.34
N ARG A 79 -36.28 0.42 -11.33
CA ARG A 79 -37.28 1.48 -11.28
C ARG A 79 -38.14 1.51 -12.54
N ILE A 80 -37.53 1.43 -13.73
CA ILE A 80 -38.25 1.41 -15.01
C ILE A 80 -39.16 0.19 -15.11
N ILE A 81 -38.67 -0.99 -14.73
CA ILE A 81 -39.48 -2.22 -14.72
C ILE A 81 -40.69 -2.07 -13.80
N ASN A 82 -40.50 -1.54 -12.58
CA ASN A 82 -41.60 -1.32 -11.65
C ASN A 82 -42.61 -0.27 -12.14
N GLU A 83 -42.17 0.74 -12.88
CA GLU A 83 -43.06 1.75 -13.48
C GLU A 83 -43.87 1.14 -14.63
N LEU A 84 -43.29 0.25 -15.45
CA LEU A 84 -44.00 -0.46 -16.51
C LEU A 84 -45.05 -1.44 -15.96
N SER A 85 -44.70 -2.22 -14.93
CA SER A 85 -45.66 -3.16 -14.31
C SER A 85 -46.83 -2.48 -13.61
N LYS A 86 -46.70 -1.20 -13.23
CA LYS A 86 -47.80 -0.38 -12.68
C LYS A 86 -48.72 0.21 -13.75
N ASN A 87 -48.26 0.29 -15.00
CA ASN A 87 -49.02 0.85 -16.12
C ASN A 87 -49.77 -0.23 -16.92
N GLU A 88 -49.66 -1.50 -16.52
CA GLU A 88 -50.38 -2.64 -17.11
C GLU A 88 -51.63 -3.07 -16.30
N GLU A 89 -51.98 -2.33 -15.23
CA GLU A 89 -53.32 -2.34 -14.59
C GLU A 89 -54.12 -1.07 -14.95
#